data_AF-A0A358CSX1-F1
#
_entry.id   AF-A0A358CSX1-F1
#
_cell.length_a   1.000
_cell.length_b   1.000
_cell.length_c   1.000
_cell.angle_alpha   90.00
_cell.angle_beta   90.00
_cell.angle_gamma   90.00
#
_symmetry.space_group_name_H-M   'P 1'
#
loop_
_entity.id
_entity.type
_entity.pdbx_description
1 polymer ?
#
loop_
_entity_poly.entity_id
_entity_poly.type
_entity_poly.pdbx_seq_one_letter_code
_entity_poly.pdbx_strand_id
1 'polypeptide(L)'
;RLGMHQEEAQCASCHRKIDPIGLGLENFNAAGKWRTTDSFQARDKRGRGVGKKKTWDIDSSGAIYNGPSFADYFELRDIVVSRQDDFARGFTEHLIEYALGRPFGFTDEDFAEEVVQAAKIKDYAVSEFVHAVVQSKAFQSK
;
A
#
# COMPACT_ATOMS: atom_id res chain seq x y z
N ARG A 1 -14.09 7.46 8.20
CA ARG A 1 -13.67 8.78 7.65
C ARG A 1 -13.51 8.72 6.12
N LEU A 2 -12.92 7.64 5.59
CA LEU A 2 -12.82 7.39 4.14
C LEU A 2 -14.18 7.07 3.48
N GLY A 3 -15.00 6.17 4.06
CA GLY A 3 -16.31 5.81 3.48
C GLY A 3 -17.29 6.97 3.29
N MET A 4 -17.36 7.91 4.25
CA MET A 4 -18.23 9.10 4.15
C MET A 4 -17.87 10.03 2.98
N HIS A 5 -16.61 10.03 2.52
CA HIS A 5 -16.22 10.83 1.35
C HIS A 5 -16.67 10.20 0.02
N GLN A 6 -17.12 8.94 0.02
CA GLN A 6 -17.58 8.26 -1.18
C GLN A 6 -19.09 8.42 -1.42
N GLU A 7 -19.83 8.97 -0.46
CA GLU A 7 -21.28 9.19 -0.58
C GLU A 7 -21.60 10.38 -1.50
N GLU A 8 -20.70 11.36 -1.60
CA GLU A 8 -20.84 12.50 -2.49
C GLU A 8 -20.41 12.13 -3.92
N ALA A 9 -21.32 12.30 -4.90
CA ALA A 9 -21.10 11.88 -6.28
C ALA A 9 -19.83 12.48 -6.92
N GLN A 10 -19.47 13.70 -6.53
CA GLN A 10 -18.28 14.41 -7.01
C GLN A 10 -16.99 13.73 -6.52
N CYS A 11 -16.95 13.36 -5.25
CA CYS A 11 -15.80 12.72 -4.60
C CYS A 11 -15.69 11.24 -5.00
N ALA A 12 -16.83 10.55 -5.13
CA ALA A 12 -16.90 9.14 -5.48
C ALA A 12 -16.19 8.81 -6.81
N SER A 13 -16.21 9.74 -7.78
CA SER A 13 -15.61 9.55 -9.10
C SER A 13 -14.11 9.19 -9.05
N CYS A 14 -13.36 9.82 -8.14
CA CYS A 14 -11.94 9.58 -7.92
C CYS A 14 -11.70 8.57 -6.79
N HIS A 15 -12.42 8.73 -5.67
CA HIS A 15 -12.15 7.98 -4.45
C HIS A 15 -12.51 6.49 -4.55
N ARG A 16 -13.45 6.10 -5.42
CA ARG A 16 -13.75 4.68 -5.70
C ARG A 16 -12.52 3.89 -6.19
N LYS A 17 -11.54 4.55 -6.79
CA LYS A 17 -10.30 3.90 -7.27
C LYS A 17 -9.19 3.87 -6.23
N ILE A 18 -9.12 4.91 -5.39
CA ILE A 18 -7.95 5.19 -4.54
C ILE A 18 -8.14 4.61 -3.14
N ASP A 19 -9.31 4.82 -2.55
CA ASP A 19 -9.57 4.54 -1.14
C ASP A 19 -9.64 3.05 -0.75
N PRO A 20 -10.10 2.11 -1.60
CA PRO A 20 -10.33 0.73 -1.15
C PRO A 20 -9.11 0.09 -0.50
N ILE A 21 -7.92 0.26 -1.07
CA ILE A 21 -6.68 -0.28 -0.48
C ILE A 21 -6.39 0.36 0.88
N GLY A 22 -6.66 1.66 1.03
CA GLY A 22 -6.52 2.37 2.29
C GLY A 22 -7.47 1.86 3.38
N LEU A 23 -8.72 1.54 3.02
CA LEU A 23 -9.70 0.96 3.94
C LEU A 23 -9.23 -0.39 4.48
N GLY A 24 -8.76 -1.29 3.61
CA GLY A 24 -8.23 -2.58 4.06
C GLY A 24 -6.96 -2.50 4.91
N LEU A 25 -6.28 -1.35 4.91
CA LEU A 25 -5.12 -1.09 5.77
C LEU A 25 -5.46 -0.30 7.04
N GLU A 26 -6.72 0.07 7.26
CA GLU A 26 -7.13 0.97 8.36
C GLU A 26 -6.81 0.38 9.74
N ASN A 27 -6.72 -0.95 9.89
CA ASN A 27 -6.29 -1.58 11.14
C ASN A 27 -4.84 -1.28 11.51
N PHE A 28 -4.01 -0.75 10.61
CA PHE A 28 -2.65 -0.33 10.93
C PHE A 28 -2.63 1.15 11.31
N ASN A 29 -1.99 1.48 12.43
CA ASN A 29 -1.70 2.87 12.74
C ASN A 29 -0.44 3.35 12.00
N ALA A 30 -0.09 4.63 12.14
CA ALA A 30 1.08 5.22 11.49
C ALA A 30 2.43 4.56 11.84
N ALA A 31 2.50 3.77 12.91
CA ALA A 31 3.68 2.99 13.30
C ALA A 31 3.59 1.51 12.88
N GLY A 32 2.57 1.13 12.09
CA GLY A 32 2.33 -0.24 11.65
C GLY A 32 1.77 -1.16 12.75
N LYS A 33 1.27 -0.64 13.88
CA LYS A 33 0.64 -1.48 14.90
C LYS A 33 -0.81 -1.76 14.56
N TRP A 34 -1.21 -3.02 14.73
CA TRP A 34 -2.58 -3.46 14.59
C TRP A 34 -3.49 -2.87 15.67
N ARG A 35 -4.69 -2.43 15.26
CA ARG A 35 -5.75 -1.88 16.11
C ARG A 35 -7.11 -2.34 15.58
N THR A 36 -8.04 -2.58 16.50
CA THR A 36 -9.44 -2.90 16.19
C THR A 36 -10.39 -1.73 16.42
N THR A 37 -9.93 -0.72 17.17
CA THR A 37 -10.68 0.51 17.45
C THR A 37 -9.84 1.73 17.16
N ASP A 38 -10.48 2.81 16.74
CA ASP A 38 -9.85 4.13 16.68
C ASP A 38 -10.48 5.08 17.67
N SER A 39 -9.76 6.15 18.01
CA SER A 39 -10.31 7.19 18.84
C SER A 39 -9.78 8.57 18.48
N PHE A 40 -10.68 9.55 18.51
CA PHE A 40 -10.37 10.95 18.26
C PHE A 40 -10.87 11.84 19.38
N GLN A 41 -10.05 12.82 19.75
CA GLN A 41 -10.43 13.91 20.63
C GLN A 41 -9.94 15.22 20.00
N ALA A 42 -10.85 16.20 19.90
CA ALA A 42 -10.51 17.51 19.39
C ALA A 42 -9.42 18.16 20.26
N ARG A 43 -8.55 18.98 19.66
CA ARG A 43 -7.50 19.69 20.38
C ARG A 43 -7.71 21.20 20.29
N ASP A 44 -7.48 21.94 21.38
CA ASP A 44 -7.47 23.40 21.37
C ASP A 44 -6.24 23.96 20.63
N LYS A 45 -6.18 25.29 20.48
CA LYS A 45 -5.03 26.00 19.89
C LYS A 45 -3.71 25.77 20.65
N ARG A 46 -3.76 25.24 21.88
CA ARG A 46 -2.60 24.89 22.71
C ARG A 46 -2.32 23.38 22.69
N GLY A 47 -3.01 22.62 21.84
CA GLY A 47 -2.84 21.17 21.68
C GLY A 47 -3.51 20.31 22.75
N ARG A 48 -4.27 20.90 23.70
CA ARG A 48 -4.93 20.16 24.78
C ARG A 48 -6.22 19.52 24.28
N GLY A 49 -6.49 18.29 24.70
CA GLY A 49 -7.74 17.59 24.38
C GLY A 49 -8.95 18.34 24.94
N VAL A 50 -9.93 18.65 24.09
CA VAL A 50 -11.19 19.32 24.45
C VAL A 50 -12.36 18.45 24.03
N GLY A 51 -13.38 18.41 24.88
CA GLY A 51 -14.59 17.62 24.64
C GLY A 51 -14.39 16.13 24.90
N LYS A 52 -15.43 15.34 24.59
CA LYS A 52 -15.43 13.90 24.79
C LYS A 52 -14.56 13.22 23.73
N LYS A 53 -13.72 12.28 24.17
CA LYS A 53 -13.02 11.35 23.29
C LYS A 53 -14.08 10.43 22.66
N LYS A 54 -14.13 10.40 21.33
CA LYS A 54 -14.95 9.46 20.57
C LYS A 54 -14.10 8.25 20.23
N THR A 55 -14.62 7.06 20.47
CA THR A 55 -14.01 5.77 20.07
C THR A 55 -15.01 5.02 19.22
N TRP A 56 -14.54 4.31 18.19
CA TRP A 56 -15.36 3.48 17.32
C TRP A 56 -14.56 2.26 16.85
N ASP A 57 -15.28 1.20 16.46
CA ASP A 57 -14.68 0.02 15.84
C ASP A 57 -14.24 0.34 14.41
N ILE A 58 -13.09 -0.20 14.02
CA ILE A 58 -12.54 0.00 12.67
C ILE A 58 -13.26 -0.94 11.71
N ASP A 59 -13.85 -0.35 10.68
CA ASP A 59 -14.33 -1.07 9.50
C ASP A 59 -13.28 -0.97 8.40
N SER A 60 -12.63 -2.10 8.14
CA SER A 60 -11.61 -2.26 7.11
C SER A 60 -12.15 -2.91 5.83
N SER A 61 -13.47 -3.06 5.71
CA SER A 61 -14.08 -3.65 4.52
C SER A 61 -14.10 -2.68 3.33
N GLY A 62 -14.19 -3.22 2.13
CA GLY A 62 -14.24 -2.43 0.92
C GLY A 62 -14.34 -3.27 -0.35
N ALA A 63 -14.19 -2.63 -1.50
CA ALA A 63 -14.16 -3.32 -2.79
C ALA A 63 -13.15 -2.69 -3.73
N ILE A 64 -12.31 -3.53 -4.35
CA ILE A 64 -11.39 -3.09 -5.40
C ILE A 64 -12.20 -2.55 -6.57
N TYR A 65 -11.77 -1.44 -7.17
CA TYR A 65 -12.44 -0.85 -8.31
C TYR A 65 -12.52 -1.85 -9.48
N ASN A 66 -13.74 -2.17 -9.94
CA ASN A 66 -14.02 -3.23 -10.91
C ASN A 66 -13.44 -4.60 -10.51
N GLY A 67 -13.35 -4.88 -9.21
CA GLY A 67 -12.77 -6.10 -8.66
C GLY A 67 -13.57 -6.66 -7.49
N PRO A 68 -13.02 -7.65 -6.78
CA PRO A 68 -13.69 -8.29 -5.65
C PRO A 68 -13.84 -7.35 -4.44
N SER A 69 -14.86 -7.62 -3.65
CA SER A 69 -14.99 -7.10 -2.28
C SER A 69 -14.08 -7.84 -1.31
N PHE A 70 -13.74 -7.19 -0.20
CA PHE A 70 -13.04 -7.78 0.94
C PHE A 70 -13.69 -7.30 2.24
N ALA A 71 -13.76 -8.18 3.23
CA ALA A 71 -14.27 -7.88 4.56
C ALA A 71 -13.20 -7.23 5.47
N ASP A 72 -11.93 -7.56 5.26
CA ASP A 72 -10.83 -7.10 6.09
C ASP A 72 -9.47 -7.07 5.37
N TYR A 73 -8.42 -6.73 6.11
CA TYR A 73 -7.04 -6.75 5.63
C TYR A 73 -6.59 -8.11 5.08
N PHE A 74 -7.03 -9.23 5.68
CA PHE A 74 -6.57 -10.55 5.28
C PHE A 74 -7.16 -10.94 3.93
N GLU A 75 -8.45 -10.66 3.72
CA GLU A 75 -9.07 -10.84 2.41
C GLU A 75 -8.48 -9.88 1.36
N LEU A 76 -8.18 -8.62 1.72
CA LEU A 76 -7.47 -7.70 0.82
C LEU A 76 -6.09 -8.27 0.43
N ARG A 77 -5.32 -8.75 1.40
CA ARG A 77 -4.02 -9.38 1.17
C ARG A 77 -4.14 -10.56 0.21
N ASP A 78 -5.14 -11.42 0.42
CA ASP A 78 -5.33 -12.61 -0.41
C ASP A 78 -5.72 -12.24 -1.85
N ILE A 79 -6.52 -11.17 -2.03
CA ILE A 79 -6.79 -10.59 -3.36
C ILE A 79 -5.51 -10.09 -4.01
N VAL A 80 -4.65 -9.37 -3.28
CA VAL A 80 -3.36 -8.88 -3.82
C VAL A 80 -2.44 -10.05 -4.19
N VAL A 81 -2.37 -11.09 -3.36
CA VAL A 81 -1.59 -12.31 -3.63
C VAL A 81 -2.10 -13.06 -4.86
N SER A 82 -3.41 -13.04 -5.14
CA SER A 82 -3.94 -13.62 -6.40
C SER A 82 -3.39 -12.95 -7.67
N ARG A 83 -2.80 -11.76 -7.54
CA ARG A 83 -2.12 -10.97 -8.58
C ARG A 83 -0.63 -10.82 -8.27
N GLN A 84 0.01 -11.83 -7.66
CA GLN A 84 1.40 -11.77 -7.16
C GLN A 84 2.41 -11.26 -8.20
N ASP A 85 2.25 -11.62 -9.47
CA ASP A 85 3.17 -11.20 -10.55
C ASP A 85 3.07 -9.68 -10.78
N ASP A 86 1.86 -9.12 -10.81
CA ASP A 86 1.63 -7.67 -10.92
C ASP A 86 2.13 -6.93 -9.67
N PHE A 87 1.93 -7.51 -8.48
CA PHE A 87 2.42 -6.94 -7.24
C PHE A 87 3.95 -6.93 -7.19
N ALA A 88 4.60 -8.04 -7.56
CA ALA A 88 6.06 -8.15 -7.64
C ALA A 88 6.64 -7.13 -8.61
N ARG A 89 5.96 -6.92 -9.76
CA ARG A 89 6.34 -5.91 -10.73
C ARG A 89 6.27 -4.50 -10.16
N GLY A 90 5.13 -4.09 -9.59
CA GLY A 90 4.98 -2.75 -8.99
C GLY A 90 5.91 -2.52 -7.80
N PHE A 91 6.13 -3.56 -6.97
CA PHE A 91 7.12 -3.52 -5.89
C PHE A 91 8.53 -3.26 -6.42
N THR A 92 8.91 -3.94 -7.51
CA THR A 92 10.22 -3.81 -8.14
C THR A 92 10.45 -2.41 -8.70
N GLU A 93 9.46 -1.83 -9.39
CA GLU A 93 9.55 -0.47 -9.93
C GLU A 93 9.84 0.57 -8.83
N HIS A 94 9.10 0.51 -7.72
CA HIS A 94 9.32 1.39 -6.58
C HIS A 94 10.63 1.10 -5.82
N LEU A 95 11.05 -0.16 -5.77
CA LEU A 95 12.34 -0.53 -5.18
C LEU A 95 13.51 0.02 -6.01
N ILE A 96 13.44 -0.09 -7.33
CA ILE A 96 14.44 0.49 -8.26
C ILE A 96 14.48 2.00 -8.09
N GLU A 97 13.34 2.68 -8.07
CA GLU A 97 13.27 4.13 -7.86
C GLU A 97 13.94 4.54 -6.54
N TYR A 98 13.62 3.84 -5.45
CA TYR A 98 14.22 4.09 -4.14
C TYR A 98 15.74 3.86 -4.14
N ALA A 99 16.19 2.71 -4.66
CA ALA A 99 17.60 2.32 -4.65
C ALA A 99 18.45 3.23 -5.56
N LEU A 100 17.94 3.55 -6.74
CA LEU A 100 18.62 4.40 -7.71
C LEU A 100 18.37 5.90 -7.45
N GLY A 101 17.50 6.28 -6.51
CA GLY A 101 17.26 7.67 -6.13
C GLY A 101 16.81 8.55 -7.29
N ARG A 102 16.14 7.95 -8.28
CA ARG A 102 15.58 8.63 -9.45
C ARG A 102 14.28 7.92 -9.87
N PRO A 103 13.35 8.60 -10.54
CA PRO A 103 12.13 7.97 -11.02
C PRO A 103 12.42 6.73 -11.87
N PHE A 104 11.57 5.71 -11.72
CA PHE A 104 11.54 4.59 -12.65
C PHE A 104 11.17 5.07 -14.06
N GLY A 105 11.84 4.56 -15.09
CA GLY A 105 11.60 4.97 -16.48
C GLY A 105 11.68 3.81 -17.46
N PHE A 106 11.35 4.08 -18.72
CA PHE A 106 11.30 3.04 -19.78
C PHE A 106 12.63 2.29 -19.97
N THR A 107 13.77 2.91 -19.62
CA THR A 107 15.09 2.29 -19.71
C THR A 107 15.33 1.23 -18.62
N ASP A 108 14.48 1.20 -17.60
CA ASP A 108 14.58 0.27 -16.46
C ASP A 108 13.71 -0.98 -16.65
N GLU A 109 12.95 -1.07 -17.75
CA GLU A 109 12.05 -2.19 -18.04
C GLU A 109 12.75 -3.55 -18.00
N ASP A 110 13.86 -3.69 -18.74
CA ASP A 110 14.63 -4.93 -18.79
C ASP A 110 15.20 -5.26 -17.40
N PHE A 111 15.66 -4.25 -16.66
CA PHE A 111 16.20 -4.44 -15.31
C PHE A 111 15.11 -4.85 -14.30
N ALA A 112 13.91 -4.27 -14.39
CA ALA A 112 12.78 -4.67 -13.56
C ALA A 112 12.40 -6.14 -13.83
N GLU A 113 12.35 -6.54 -15.10
CA GLU A 113 12.08 -7.92 -15.47
C GLU A 113 13.13 -8.88 -14.91
N GLU A 114 14.43 -8.55 -15.04
CA GLU A 114 15.52 -9.35 -14.48
C GLU A 114 15.37 -9.53 -12.96
N VAL A 115 15.06 -8.46 -12.22
CA VAL A 115 14.87 -8.50 -10.76
C VAL A 115 13.65 -9.36 -10.38
N VAL A 116 12.52 -9.19 -11.08
CA VAL A 116 11.31 -9.98 -10.85
C VAL A 116 11.57 -11.46 -11.11
N GLN A 117 12.25 -11.80 -12.21
CA GLN A 117 12.58 -13.21 -12.54
C GLN A 117 13.54 -13.82 -11.52
N ALA A 118 14.55 -13.08 -11.06
CA ALA A 118 15.46 -13.53 -10.02
C ALA A 118 14.71 -13.86 -8.71
N ALA A 119 13.79 -12.98 -8.30
CA ALA A 119 12.98 -13.21 -7.11
C ALA A 119 11.97 -14.36 -7.29
N LYS A 120 11.38 -14.50 -8.49
CA LYS A 120 10.41 -15.55 -8.82
C LYS A 120 10.98 -16.97 -8.66
N ILE A 121 12.27 -17.17 -8.98
CA ILE A 121 12.97 -18.45 -8.79
C ILE A 121 12.99 -18.88 -7.31
N LYS A 122 12.84 -17.94 -6.39
CA LYS A 122 12.90 -18.11 -4.94
C LYS A 122 11.58 -17.74 -4.27
N ASP A 123 10.47 -18.03 -4.95
CA ASP A 123 9.11 -17.81 -4.44
C ASP A 123 8.85 -16.36 -3.99
N TYR A 124 9.39 -15.39 -4.74
CA TYR A 124 9.26 -13.96 -4.46
C TYR A 124 9.75 -13.54 -3.07
N ALA A 125 10.77 -14.22 -2.53
CA ALA A 125 11.42 -13.79 -1.29
C ALA A 125 11.93 -12.34 -1.42
N VAL A 126 11.52 -11.47 -0.49
CA VAL A 126 11.86 -10.02 -0.51
C VAL A 126 13.37 -9.79 -0.56
N SER A 127 14.16 -10.66 0.09
CA SER A 127 15.63 -10.60 0.06
C SER A 127 16.19 -10.67 -1.35
N GLU A 128 15.56 -11.42 -2.24
CA GLU A 128 16.06 -11.65 -3.60
C GLU A 128 15.86 -10.44 -4.49
N PHE A 129 14.75 -9.71 -4.34
CA PHE A 129 14.56 -8.41 -5.00
C PHE A 129 15.68 -7.44 -4.60
N VAL A 130 15.95 -7.35 -3.29
CA VAL A 130 17.01 -6.47 -2.77
C VAL A 130 18.38 -6.91 -3.28
N HIS A 131 18.70 -8.21 -3.21
CA HIS A 131 19.97 -8.75 -3.70
C HIS A 131 20.17 -8.50 -5.19
N ALA A 132 19.17 -8.76 -6.02
CA ALA A 132 19.22 -8.52 -7.46
C ALA A 132 19.48 -7.04 -7.76
N VAL A 133 18.82 -6.13 -7.03
CA VAL A 133 19.02 -4.68 -7.22
C VAL A 133 20.43 -4.24 -6.81
N VAL A 134 20.90 -4.60 -5.62
CA VAL A 134 22.21 -4.12 -5.11
C VAL A 134 23.41 -4.74 -5.83
N GLN A 135 23.24 -5.92 -6.44
CA GLN A 135 24.27 -6.56 -7.25
C GLN A 135 24.29 -6.06 -8.70
N SER A 136 23.29 -5.29 -9.12
CA SER A 136 23.19 -4.78 -10.48
C SER A 136 24.26 -3.74 -10.79
N LYS A 137 24.64 -3.65 -12.07
CA LYS A 137 25.54 -2.58 -12.55
C LYS A 137 24.92 -1.20 -12.30
N ALA A 138 23.61 -1.05 -12.51
CA ALA A 138 22.91 0.21 -12.32
C ALA A 138 23.04 0.76 -10.89
N PHE A 139 23.05 -0.12 -9.88
CA PHE A 139 23.26 0.27 -8.49
C PHE A 139 24.74 0.52 -8.16
N GLN A 140 25.64 -0.32 -8.66
CA GLN A 140 27.06 -0.24 -8.34
C GLN A 140 27.81 0.90 -9.04
N SER A 141 27.32 1.36 -10.20
CA SER A 141 27.92 2.46 -10.95
C SER A 141 27.29 3.82 -10.67
N LYS A 142 26.58 3.94 -9.54
CA LYS A 142 25.91 5.16 -9.11
C LYS A 142 26.90 6.18 -8.55
#